data_AF-A0A1L9VH65-F1
#
_entry.id   AF-A0A1L9VH65-F1
#
_cell.length_a   1.000
_cell.length_b   1.000
_cell.length_c   1.000
_cell.angle_alpha   90.00
_cell.angle_beta   90.00
_cell.angle_gamma   90.00
#
_symmetry.space_group_name_H-M   'P 1'
#
loop_
_entity.id
_entity.type
_entity.pdbx_description
1 polymer ?
#
loop_
_entity_poly.entity_id
_entity_poly.type
_entity_poly.pdbx_seq_one_letter_code
_entity_poly.pdbx_strand_id
1 'polypeptide(L)'
;MSSIHDNMKRRVRSITHNTQNEIAFVDAVKGPDDLIVIFCRRRFYEHLTWEEYKAIGEPAITATVRSGWSCMEMDRLGESIRQGKFNKSELDRLREEAKDKHRWISTREHSEPVSVFD
;
A
#
# COMPACT_ATOMS: atom_id res chain seq x y z
N MET A 1 23.52 38.72 13.96
CA MET A 1 23.77 38.18 12.60
C MET A 1 24.05 36.69 12.70
N SER A 2 23.00 35.87 12.78
CA SER A 2 23.13 34.40 12.82
C SER A 2 22.10 33.83 11.87
N SER A 3 22.48 33.61 10.61
CA SER A 3 21.54 33.21 9.55
C SER A 3 22.20 32.35 8.48
N ILE A 4 23.12 31.48 8.91
CA ILE A 4 23.70 30.45 8.03
C ILE A 4 23.46 29.04 8.59
N HIS A 5 23.45 28.88 9.92
CA HIS A 5 23.25 27.58 10.55
C HIS A 5 21.80 27.05 10.46
N ASP A 6 20.80 27.93 10.29
CA ASP A 6 19.38 27.56 10.17
C ASP A 6 18.97 27.08 8.77
N ASN A 7 19.74 27.41 7.73
CA ASN A 7 19.39 27.02 6.37
C ASN A 7 19.78 25.57 6.02
N MET A 8 20.70 24.97 6.79
CA MET A 8 21.07 23.57 6.58
C MET A 8 19.99 22.61 7.11
N LYS A 9 19.31 22.95 8.21
CA LYS A 9 18.20 22.14 8.77
C LYS A 9 16.93 22.17 7.92
N ARG A 10 16.69 23.26 7.17
CA ARG A 10 15.56 23.34 6.23
C ARG A 10 15.81 22.58 4.93
N ARG A 11 17.07 22.38 4.52
CA ARG A 11 17.41 21.54 3.36
C ARG A 11 17.30 20.04 3.63
N VAL A 12 17.45 19.60 4.87
CA VAL A 12 17.23 18.18 5.24
C VAL A 12 15.74 17.81 5.22
N ARG A 13 14.83 18.77 5.38
CA ARG A 13 13.37 18.53 5.31
C ARG A 13 12.78 18.54 3.89
N SER A 14 13.58 18.89 2.89
CA SER A 14 13.15 18.86 1.48
C SER A 14 13.68 17.62 0.73
N ILE A 15 14.36 16.69 1.41
CA ILE A 15 14.76 15.39 0.88
C ILE A 15 13.87 14.31 1.51
N THR A 16 12.56 14.48 1.39
CA THR A 16 11.60 13.41 1.73
C THR A 16 10.38 13.45 0.84
N HIS A 17 10.54 13.91 -0.41
CA HIS A 17 9.47 13.93 -1.41
C HIS A 17 9.83 13.17 -2.69
N ASN A 18 10.81 12.25 -2.66
CA ASN A 18 11.29 11.61 -3.90
C ASN A 18 11.57 10.10 -3.84
N THR A 19 10.93 9.37 -2.92
CA THR A 19 11.01 7.89 -2.88
C THR A 19 9.69 7.21 -2.52
N GLN A 20 8.59 7.95 -2.48
CA GLN A 20 7.28 7.36 -2.20
C GLN A 20 6.68 6.78 -3.50
N ASN A 21 6.66 5.46 -3.53
CA ASN A 21 5.93 4.55 -4.41
C ASN A 21 6.55 4.28 -5.80
N GLU A 22 7.65 3.51 -5.83
CA GLU A 22 7.92 2.68 -7.02
C GLU A 22 6.84 1.62 -7.23
N ILE A 23 6.10 1.24 -6.18
CA ILE A 23 5.11 0.15 -6.18
C ILE A 23 3.73 0.72 -5.83
N ALA A 24 2.73 0.39 -6.65
CA ALA A 24 1.33 0.64 -6.37
C ALA A 24 0.56 -0.68 -6.43
N PHE A 25 -0.06 -1.06 -5.31
CA PHE A 25 -0.96 -2.21 -5.27
C PHE A 25 -2.23 -1.89 -6.06
N VAL A 26 -2.67 -2.81 -6.93
CA VAL A 26 -3.84 -2.61 -7.80
C VAL A 26 -4.99 -3.49 -7.36
N ASP A 27 -4.78 -4.81 -7.28
CA ASP A 27 -5.82 -5.78 -6.92
C ASP A 27 -5.20 -7.12 -6.51
N ALA A 28 -6.05 -8.04 -6.04
CA ALA A 28 -5.69 -9.44 -5.82
C ALA A 28 -6.73 -10.39 -6.40
N VAL A 29 -6.25 -11.53 -6.92
CA VAL A 29 -7.09 -12.57 -7.54
C VAL A 29 -6.67 -13.97 -7.08
N LYS A 30 -7.58 -14.93 -7.16
CA LYS A 30 -7.28 -16.33 -6.84
C LYS A 30 -6.30 -16.93 -7.85
N GLY A 31 -5.13 -17.38 -7.40
CA GLY A 31 -4.22 -18.22 -8.17
C GLY A 31 -4.47 -19.72 -7.99
N PRO A 32 -3.62 -20.58 -8.58
CA PRO A 32 -3.70 -22.03 -8.40
C PRO A 32 -3.42 -22.42 -6.94
N ASP A 33 -2.32 -21.93 -6.37
CA ASP A 33 -1.82 -22.34 -5.05
C ASP A 33 -1.77 -21.21 -4.01
N ASP A 34 -1.78 -19.96 -4.45
CA ASP A 34 -1.77 -18.77 -3.59
C ASP A 34 -2.57 -17.63 -4.23
N LEU A 35 -2.77 -16.55 -3.49
CA LEU A 35 -3.33 -15.30 -4.00
C LEU A 35 -2.32 -14.66 -4.97
N ILE A 36 -2.78 -14.22 -6.13
CA ILE A 36 -1.97 -13.45 -7.08
C ILE A 36 -2.26 -11.96 -6.85
N VAL A 37 -1.22 -11.20 -6.55
CA VAL A 37 -1.26 -9.75 -6.46
C VAL A 37 -0.96 -9.13 -7.80
N ILE A 38 -1.81 -8.20 -8.21
CA ILE A 38 -1.61 -7.32 -9.35
C ILE A 38 -1.12 -5.99 -8.80
N PHE A 39 0.06 -5.56 -9.25
CA PHE A 39 0.64 -4.29 -8.83
C PHE A 39 1.35 -3.62 -10.00
N CYS A 40 1.56 -2.31 -9.89
CA CYS A 40 2.34 -1.53 -10.83
C CYS A 40 3.69 -1.18 -10.21
N ARG A 41 4.79 -1.48 -10.90
CA ARG A 41 6.13 -1.06 -10.52
C ARG A 41 6.81 -0.32 -11.65
N ARG A 42 7.28 0.91 -11.39
CA ARG A 42 7.95 1.75 -12.40
C ARG A 42 7.21 1.82 -13.75
N ARG A 43 5.86 1.83 -13.72
CA ARG A 43 4.91 1.84 -14.86
C ARG A 43 4.60 0.48 -15.50
N PHE A 44 5.17 -0.62 -15.03
CA PHE A 44 4.85 -1.96 -15.53
C PHE A 44 3.89 -2.65 -14.59
N TYR A 45 2.86 -3.29 -15.14
CA TYR A 45 2.01 -4.20 -14.37
C TYR A 45 2.73 -5.53 -14.21
N GLU A 46 2.84 -5.97 -12.96
CA GLU A 46 3.44 -7.23 -12.58
C GLU A 46 2.42 -8.07 -11.81
N HIS A 47 2.58 -9.38 -11.90
CA HIS A 47 1.78 -10.36 -11.17
C HIS A 47 2.73 -11.24 -10.38
N LEU A 48 2.55 -11.26 -9.06
CA LEU A 48 3.30 -12.13 -8.16
C LEU A 48 2.36 -12.85 -7.23
N THR A 49 2.75 -14.01 -6.73
CA THR A 49 2.06 -14.60 -5.57
C THR A 49 2.15 -13.67 -4.37
N TRP A 50 1.27 -13.84 -3.39
CA TRP A 50 1.29 -13.02 -2.18
C TRP A 50 2.61 -13.20 -1.43
N GLU A 51 3.14 -14.41 -1.35
CA GLU A 51 4.47 -14.66 -0.75
C GLU A 51 5.61 -13.97 -1.51
N GLU A 52 5.65 -14.04 -2.84
CA GLU A 52 6.67 -13.34 -3.64
C GLU A 52 6.55 -11.82 -3.53
N TYR A 53 5.32 -11.31 -3.49
CA TYR A 53 5.06 -9.87 -3.31
C TYR A 53 5.54 -9.39 -1.93
N LYS A 54 5.28 -10.15 -0.86
CA LYS A 54 5.81 -9.88 0.48
C LYS A 54 7.33 -9.89 0.52
N ALA A 55 7.99 -10.75 -0.28
CA ALA A 55 9.44 -10.82 -0.35
C ALA A 55 10.11 -9.55 -0.90
N ILE A 56 9.36 -8.66 -1.57
CA ILE A 56 9.83 -7.32 -1.95
C ILE A 56 10.09 -6.44 -0.72
N GLY A 57 9.41 -6.72 0.40
CA GLY A 57 9.60 -6.08 1.69
C GLY A 57 8.66 -4.90 1.94
N GLU A 58 9.09 -4.01 2.85
CA GLU A 58 8.29 -2.90 3.38
C GLU A 58 7.61 -2.02 2.32
N PRO A 59 8.22 -1.69 1.15
CA PRO A 59 7.54 -0.89 0.14
C PRO A 59 6.26 -1.55 -0.41
N ALA A 60 6.27 -2.88 -0.57
CA ALA A 60 5.13 -3.63 -1.07
C ALA A 60 4.02 -3.71 -0.02
N ILE A 61 4.37 -4.02 1.23
CA ILE A 61 3.43 -4.02 2.36
C ILE A 61 2.78 -2.64 2.54
N THR A 62 3.59 -1.58 2.47
CA THR A 62 3.11 -0.20 2.54
C THR A 62 2.12 0.10 1.42
N ALA A 63 2.42 -0.32 0.19
CA ALA A 63 1.53 -0.12 -0.95
C ALA A 63 0.18 -0.84 -0.79
N THR A 64 0.18 -2.06 -0.24
CA THR A 64 -1.05 -2.81 0.11
C THR A 64 -1.89 -2.06 1.14
N VAL A 65 -1.28 -1.55 2.22
CA VAL A 65 -2.03 -0.82 3.25
C VAL A 65 -2.59 0.50 2.70
N ARG A 66 -1.81 1.23 1.89
CA ARG A 66 -2.25 2.48 1.26
C ARG A 66 -3.37 2.29 0.25
N SER A 67 -3.46 1.13 -0.41
CA SER A 67 -4.60 0.75 -1.26
C SER A 67 -5.82 0.28 -0.47
N GLY A 68 -5.79 0.35 0.88
CA GLY A 68 -6.89 0.01 1.77
C GLY A 68 -7.00 -1.48 2.11
N TRP A 69 -6.12 -2.32 1.57
CA TRP A 69 -6.10 -3.76 1.82
C TRP A 69 -5.48 -4.09 3.19
N SER A 70 -5.93 -5.20 3.78
CA SER A 70 -5.38 -5.74 5.02
C SER A 70 -4.44 -6.89 4.71
N CYS A 71 -3.16 -6.77 5.09
CA CYS A 71 -2.17 -7.85 4.91
C CYS A 71 -2.60 -9.13 5.65
N MET A 72 -3.19 -8.99 6.84
CA MET A 72 -3.70 -10.14 7.61
C MET A 72 -4.84 -10.87 6.87
N GLU A 73 -5.74 -10.15 6.22
CA GLU A 73 -6.83 -10.79 5.45
C GLU A 73 -6.28 -11.42 4.16
N MET A 74 -5.26 -10.83 3.56
CA MET A 74 -4.55 -11.43 2.43
C MET A 74 -3.82 -12.73 2.81
N ASP A 75 -3.17 -12.78 3.98
CA ASP A 75 -2.57 -14.01 4.50
C ASP A 75 -3.64 -15.11 4.71
N ARG A 76 -4.81 -14.76 5.25
CA ARG A 76 -5.94 -15.70 5.42
C ARG A 76 -6.51 -16.19 4.10
N LEU A 77 -6.60 -15.33 3.08
CA LEU A 77 -7.03 -15.71 1.75
C LEU A 77 -6.03 -16.67 1.10
N GLY A 78 -4.73 -16.37 1.18
CA GLY A 78 -3.67 -17.24 0.69
C GLY A 78 -3.73 -18.63 1.35
N GLU A 79 -3.88 -18.67 2.67
CA GLU A 79 -4.06 -19.92 3.41
C GLU A 79 -5.34 -20.67 3.00
N SER A 80 -6.46 -19.96 2.81
CA SER A 80 -7.70 -20.57 2.35
C SER A 80 -7.57 -21.16 0.95
N ILE A 81 -6.77 -20.56 0.07
CA ILE A 81 -6.46 -21.12 -1.25
C ILE A 81 -5.65 -22.41 -1.11
N ARG A 82 -4.58 -22.39 -0.31
CA ARG A 82 -3.74 -23.58 -0.03
C ARG A 82 -4.55 -24.74 0.55
N GLN A 83 -5.56 -24.45 1.36
CA GLN A 83 -6.46 -25.46 1.94
C GLN A 83 -7.63 -25.89 1.03
N GLY A 84 -7.77 -25.30 -0.16
CA GLY A 84 -8.89 -25.57 -1.06
C GLY A 84 -10.25 -25.03 -0.56
N LYS A 85 -10.23 -24.08 0.38
CA LYS A 85 -11.43 -23.48 1.02
C LYS A 85 -11.72 -22.06 0.54
N PHE A 86 -11.13 -21.65 -0.57
CA PHE A 86 -11.27 -20.29 -1.08
C PHE A 86 -12.74 -19.92 -1.33
N ASN A 87 -13.15 -18.78 -0.78
CA ASN A 87 -14.46 -18.21 -1.03
C ASN A 87 -14.34 -16.91 -1.83
N LYS A 88 -14.90 -16.91 -3.05
CA LYS A 88 -14.90 -15.72 -3.90
C LYS A 88 -15.66 -14.54 -3.29
N SER A 89 -16.77 -14.79 -2.58
CA SER A 89 -17.55 -13.70 -1.98
C SER A 89 -16.79 -12.99 -0.85
N GLU A 90 -15.88 -13.70 -0.17
CA GLU A 90 -14.99 -13.11 0.82
C GLU A 90 -13.96 -12.18 0.17
N LEU A 91 -13.36 -12.60 -0.95
CA LEU A 91 -12.45 -11.74 -1.73
C LEU A 91 -13.17 -10.49 -2.26
N ASP A 92 -14.38 -10.66 -2.82
CA ASP A 92 -15.15 -9.53 -3.35
C ASP A 92 -15.56 -8.55 -2.24
N ARG A 93 -15.95 -9.05 -1.05
CA ARG A 93 -16.19 -8.21 0.13
C ARG A 93 -14.95 -7.42 0.54
N LEU A 94 -13.79 -8.08 0.61
CA LEU A 94 -12.53 -7.43 0.98
C LEU A 94 -12.12 -6.35 -0.04
N ARG A 95 -12.42 -6.56 -1.33
CA ARG A 95 -12.20 -5.54 -2.36
C ARG A 95 -13.06 -4.29 -2.13
N GLU A 96 -14.34 -4.46 -1.79
CA GLU A 96 -15.21 -3.31 -1.48
C GLU A 96 -14.76 -2.60 -0.20
N GLU A 97 -14.40 -3.34 0.86
CA GLU A 97 -13.84 -2.74 2.08
C GLU A 97 -12.54 -1.97 1.81
N ALA A 98 -11.68 -2.49 0.93
CA ALA A 98 -10.45 -1.82 0.54
C ALA A 98 -10.72 -0.52 -0.21
N LYS A 99 -11.70 -0.48 -1.12
CA LYS A 99 -12.11 0.75 -1.81
C LYS A 99 -12.59 1.82 -0.83
N ASP A 100 -13.40 1.43 0.15
CA ASP A 100 -13.92 2.35 1.18
C ASP A 100 -12.79 2.89 2.06
N LYS A 101 -11.88 2.01 2.51
CA LYS A 101 -10.69 2.38 3.28
C LYS A 101 -9.76 3.29 2.49
N HIS A 102 -9.49 2.96 1.23
CA HIS A 102 -8.64 3.77 0.36
C HIS A 102 -9.21 5.19 0.19
N ARG A 103 -10.52 5.31 -0.05
CA ARG A 103 -11.21 6.60 -0.13
C ARG A 103 -11.08 7.41 1.16
N TRP A 104 -11.19 6.76 2.32
CA TRP A 104 -11.03 7.42 3.60
C TRP A 104 -9.58 7.88 3.84
N ILE A 105 -8.60 7.02 3.52
CA ILE A 105 -7.16 7.34 3.60
C ILE A 105 -6.85 8.54 2.71
N SER A 106 -7.29 8.52 1.45
CA SER A 106 -7.05 9.61 0.51
C SER A 106 -7.68 10.92 0.98
N THR A 107 -8.90 10.87 1.53
CA THR A 107 -9.57 12.07 2.04
C THR A 107 -8.81 12.67 3.24
N ARG A 108 -8.27 11.83 4.13
CA ARG A 108 -7.45 12.28 5.28
C ARG A 108 -6.10 12.84 4.85
N GLU A 109 -5.41 12.19 3.92
CA GLU A 109 -4.15 12.69 3.34
C GLU A 109 -4.35 14.08 2.68
N HIS A 110 -5.54 14.35 2.12
CA HIS A 110 -5.89 15.65 1.52
C HIS A 110 -6.47 16.69 2.50
N SER A 111 -6.75 16.33 3.75
CA SER A 111 -7.40 17.22 4.74
C SER A 111 -6.42 17.92 5.68
N GLU A 112 -5.11 17.73 5.57
CA GLU A 112 -4.15 18.57 6.30
C GLU A 112 -3.94 19.91 5.57
N PRO A 113 -4.42 21.01 6.15
CA PRO A 113 -3.49 21.82 6.94
C PRO A 113 -4.14 22.38 8.21
N VAL A 114 -3.54 22.14 9.37
CA VAL A 114 -3.75 23.01 10.54
C VAL A 114 -2.41 23.62 10.90
N SER A 115 -2.02 24.63 10.12
CA SER A 115 -1.08 25.65 10.59
C SER A 115 -1.86 26.63 11.46
N VAL A 116 -2.05 26.28 12.72
CA VAL A 116 -2.42 27.25 13.77
C VAL A 116 -1.11 27.58 14.49
N PHE A 117 -0.40 28.54 13.93
CA PHE A 117 0.53 29.36 14.69
C PHE A 117 -0.10 30.75 14.70
N ASP A 118 -0.73 31.10 15.82
CA ASP A 118 -0.82 32.48 16.30
C ASP A 118 0.58 32.97 16.71
#